data_AF-A0A170X4U8-F1
#
_entry.id   AF-A0A170X4U8-F1
#
_cell.length_a   1.000
_cell.length_b   1.000
_cell.length_c   1.000
_cell.angle_alpha   90.00
_cell.angle_beta   90.00
_cell.angle_gamma   90.00
#
_symmetry.space_group_name_H-M   'P 1'
#
loop_
_entity.id
_entity.type
_entity.pdbx_description
1 polymer ?
#
loop_
_entity_poly.entity_id
_entity_poly.type
_entity_poly.pdbx_seq_one_letter_code
_entity_poly.pdbx_strand_id
1 'polypeptide(L)' 'LQQEKLRLQIADVIKTVGCHLKGLKVGTFIGGVPMEIDKLALSGCHVAVGAPGRVRHLIEQG' A
#
# COMPACT_ATOMS: atom_id res chain seq x y z
N LEU A 1 17.45 0.82 1.75
CA LEU A 1 17.01 0.76 0.33
C LEU A 1 16.53 -0.62 -0.14
N GLN A 2 17.03 -1.77 0.37
CA GLN A 2 16.62 -3.08 -0.18
C GLN A 2 15.25 -3.63 0.26
N GLN A 3 14.67 -3.14 1.37
CA GLN A 3 13.39 -3.67 1.89
C GLN A 3 12.14 -3.19 1.13
N GLU A 4 12.27 -2.23 0.22
CA GLU A 4 11.11 -1.71 -0.54
C GLU A 4 10.65 -2.67 -1.63
N LYS A 5 11.59 -3.42 -2.21
CA LYS A 5 11.32 -4.34 -3.31
C LYS A 5 10.45 -5.52 -2.87
N LEU A 6 10.65 -6.02 -1.64
CA LEU A 6 9.84 -7.10 -1.10
C LEU A 6 8.38 -6.69 -0.91
N ARG A 7 8.13 -5.44 -0.49
CA ARG A 7 6.76 -4.91 -0.32
C ARG A 7 6.02 -4.80 -1.66
N LEU A 8 6.71 -4.36 -2.70
CA LEU A 8 6.14 -4.31 -4.06
C LEU A 8 5.78 -5.72 -4.56
N GLN A 9 6.64 -6.72 -4.30
CA GLN A 9 6.36 -8.11 -4.67
C GLN A 9 5.13 -8.67 -3.94
N ILE A 10 4.99 -8.39 -2.64
CA ILE A 10 3.81 -8.81 -1.87
C ILE A 10 2.54 -8.18 -2.44
N ALA A 11 2.57 -6.88 -2.78
CA ALA A 11 1.43 -6.21 -3.39
C ALA A 11 1.03 -6.85 -4.73
N ASP A 12 2.00 -7.25 -5.55
CA ASP A 12 1.74 -7.96 -6.80
C ASP A 12 1.15 -9.36 -6.56
N VAL A 13 1.69 -10.13 -5.60
CA VAL A 13 1.11 -11.44 -5.25
C VAL A 13 -0.35 -11.30 -4.83
N ILE A 14 -0.69 -10.29 -4.02
CA ILE A 14 -2.08 -10.04 -3.60
C ILE A 14 -2.97 -9.70 -4.79
N LYS A 15 -2.49 -8.87 -5.73
CA LYS A 15 -3.23 -8.57 -6.97
C LYS A 15 -3.42 -9.80 -7.85
N THR A 16 -2.39 -10.65 -7.98
CA THR A 16 -2.43 -11.88 -8.77
C THR A 16 -3.40 -12.89 -8.16
N VAL A 17 -3.34 -13.12 -6.85
CA VAL A 17 -4.28 -14.02 -6.16
C VAL A 17 -5.70 -13.46 -6.21
N GLY A 18 -5.85 -12.14 -6.04
CA GLY A 18 -7.12 -11.45 -6.09
C GLY A 18 -7.61 -11.09 -7.50
N CYS A 19 -7.02 -11.63 -8.57
CA CYS A 19 -7.31 -11.17 -9.93
C CYS A 19 -8.78 -11.35 -10.38
N HIS A 20 -9.53 -12.26 -9.75
CA HIS A 20 -10.96 -12.47 -10.00
C HIS A 20 -11.88 -11.58 -9.13
N LEU A 21 -11.33 -10.88 -8.12
CA LEU A 21 -12.08 -9.93 -7.30
C LEU A 21 -12.15 -8.57 -8.02
N LYS A 22 -13.22 -8.39 -8.80
CA LYS A 22 -13.46 -7.12 -9.50
C LYS A 22 -13.47 -5.95 -8.51
N GLY A 23 -12.66 -4.93 -8.79
CA GLY A 23 -12.56 -3.73 -7.96
C GLY A 23 -11.58 -3.82 -6.79
N LEU A 24 -10.86 -4.94 -6.62
CA LEU A 24 -9.79 -5.02 -5.63
C LEU A 24 -8.73 -3.93 -5.89
N LYS A 25 -8.43 -3.16 -4.85
CA LYS A 25 -7.46 -2.06 -4.89
C LYS A 25 -6.41 -2.30 -3.82
N VAL A 26 -5.18 -2.55 -4.27
CA VAL A 26 -4.02 -2.81 -3.40
C VAL A 26 -3.08 -1.61 -3.51
N GLY A 27 -2.95 -0.84 -2.43
CA GLY A 27 -2.07 0.32 -2.32
C GLY A 27 -0.72 -0.06 -1.71
N THR A 28 0.36 0.55 -2.20
CA THR A 28 1.70 0.37 -1.63
C THR A 28 2.22 1.68 -1.07
N PHE A 29 2.60 1.69 0.21
CA PHE A 29 2.92 2.89 0.98
C PHE A 29 4.39 2.84 1.43
N ILE A 30 5.21 3.56 0.68
CA ILE A 30 6.67 3.51 0.74
C ILE A 30 7.25 4.82 1.26
N GLY A 31 8.49 4.77 1.77
CA GLY A 31 9.16 5.97 2.25
C GLY A 31 9.51 6.92 1.10
N GLY A 32 9.51 8.23 1.35
CA GLY A 32 9.85 9.25 0.35
C GLY A 32 8.68 9.77 -0.48
N VAL A 33 7.47 9.22 -0.29
CA VAL A 33 6.23 9.77 -0.88
C VAL A 33 5.59 10.78 0.09
N PRO A 34 5.12 11.94 -0.38
CA PRO A 34 4.35 12.89 0.45
C PRO A 34 3.09 12.25 1.05
N MET A 35 2.77 12.59 2.31
CA MET A 35 1.65 11.95 3.01
C MET A 35 0.28 12.28 2.41
N GLU A 36 0.12 13.46 1.83
CA GLU A 36 -1.12 13.86 1.13
C GLU A 36 -1.40 12.98 -0.09
N ILE A 37 -0.37 12.52 -0.80
CA ILE A 37 -0.51 11.60 -1.93
C ILE A 37 -0.95 10.21 -1.42
N ASP A 38 -0.34 9.74 -0.33
CA ASP A 38 -0.71 8.46 0.28
C ASP A 38 -2.15 8.48 0.83
N LYS A 39 -2.61 9.59 1.43
CA LYS A 39 -4.00 9.76 1.86
C LYS A 39 -4.98 9.65 0.70
N LEU A 40 -4.65 10.26 -0.45
CA LEU A 40 -5.48 10.15 -1.64
C LEU A 40 -5.53 8.70 -2.15
N ALA A 41 -4.39 7.99 -2.13
CA ALA A 41 -4.30 6.59 -2.54
C ALA A 41 -4.98 5.62 -1.55
N LEU A 42 -5.13 6.00 -0.27
CA LEU A 42 -5.91 5.26 0.72
C LEU A 42 -7.41 5.32 0.46
N SER A 43 -7.90 6.37 -0.21
CA SER A 43 -9.33 6.51 -0.52
C SER A 43 -9.81 5.39 -1.44
N GLY A 44 -10.60 4.46 -0.87
CA GLY A 44 -11.07 3.27 -1.56
C GLY A 44 -10.01 2.17 -1.73
N CYS A 45 -8.91 2.24 -0.99
CA CYS A 45 -7.94 1.14 -0.90
C CYS A 45 -8.50 0.01 -0.04
N HIS A 46 -8.41 -1.23 -0.54
CA HIS A 46 -8.87 -2.41 0.19
C HIS A 46 -7.74 -3.08 0.97
N VAL A 47 -6.50 -3.01 0.43
CA VAL A 47 -5.32 -3.63 1.04
C VAL A 47 -4.16 -2.65 0.98
N ALA A 48 -3.61 -2.29 2.14
CA ALA A 48 -2.45 -1.43 2.26
C ALA A 48 -1.19 -2.24 2.59
N VAL A 49 -0.17 -2.13 1.75
CA VAL A 49 1.13 -2.79 1.95
C VAL A 49 2.21 -1.72 2.10
N GLY A 50 2.94 -1.69 3.21
CA GLY A 50 3.92 -0.63 3.43
C GLY A 50 4.89 -0.92 4.56
N ALA A 51 5.84 -0.02 4.78
CA ALA A 51 6.73 -0.13 5.95
C ALA A 51 5.92 0.05 7.24
N PRO A 52 6.20 -0.71 8.31
CA PRO A 52 5.39 -0.65 9.55
C PRO A 52 5.21 0.77 10.10
N GLY A 53 6.30 1.55 10.15
CA GLY A 53 6.24 2.95 10.59
C GLY A 53 5.41 3.84 9.66
N ARG A 54 5.47 3.62 8.34
CA ARG A 54 4.68 4.39 7.37
C ARG A 54 3.19 4.06 7.44
N VAL A 55 2.85 2.78 7.49
CA VAL A 55 1.46 2.31 7.63
C VAL A 55 0.87 2.79 8.96
N ARG A 56 1.62 2.66 10.07
CA ARG A 56 1.20 3.18 11.37
C ARG A 56 0.93 4.68 11.31
N HIS A 57 1.83 5.46 10.71
CA HIS A 57 1.66 6.90 10.59
C HIS A 57 0.42 7.26 9.75
N LEU A 58 0.13 6.51 8.69
CA LEU A 58 -1.08 6.67 7.89
C LEU A 58 -2.36 6.30 8.65
N ILE A 59 -2.31 5.32 9.56
CA ILE A 59 -3.44 4.96 10.43
C ILE A 59 -3.69 6.06 11.48
N GLU A 60 -2.64 6.69 11.98
CA GLU A 60 -2.73 7.73 13.00
C GLU A 60 -3.10 9.13 12.43
N GLN A 61 -2.86 9.37 11.14
CA GLN A 61 -2.96 10.69 10.49
C GLN A 61 -3.98 10.76 9.34
N GLY A 62 -4.54 9.63 8.91
CA GLY A 62 -5.54 9.51 7.86
C GLY A 62 -6.95 9.38 8.42
#